data_AF-A0A1Q3HQT0-F1
#
_entry.id   AF-A0A1Q3HQT0-F1
#
_cell.length_a   1.000
_cell.length_b   1.000
_cell.length_c   1.000
_cell.angle_alpha   90.00
_cell.angle_beta   90.00
_cell.angle_gamma   90.00
#
_symmetry.space_group_name_H-M   'P 1'
#
loop_
_entity.id
_entity.type
_entity.pdbx_description
1 polymer ?
#
loop_
_entity_poly.entity_id
_entity_poly.type
_entity_poly.pdbx_seq_one_letter_code
_entity_poly.pdbx_strand_id
1 'polypeptide(L)'
;MSNPDWRPRLTTIDDPIAEDHWSHTTKEGETKVSRIVVGRPQPLPGEADRAWYCPLSIEDYLPGIKCVMGVGPVDALMNAMTLVRRFFEEHADVTPRAGVPPNQDS
;
A
#
# COMPACT_ATOMS: atom_id res chain seq x y z
N MET A 1 -11.02 21.04 19.01
CA MET A 1 -9.64 20.52 19.06
C MET A 1 -9.47 19.58 17.88
N SER A 2 -8.60 19.94 16.94
CA SER A 2 -8.27 19.12 15.78
C SER A 2 -7.76 17.77 16.29
N ASN A 3 -8.48 16.69 15.98
CA ASN A 3 -8.04 15.35 16.32
C ASN A 3 -6.79 15.06 15.45
N PRO A 4 -5.57 15.01 16.02
CA PRO A 4 -4.42 14.59 15.25
C PRO A 4 -4.73 13.21 14.69
N ASP A 5 -4.54 13.01 13.38
CA ASP A 5 -4.81 11.73 12.71
C ASP A 5 -4.22 10.58 13.56
N TRP A 6 -5.10 9.83 14.24
CA TRP A 6 -4.75 8.88 15.31
C TRP A 6 -4.12 7.61 14.78
N ARG A 7 -4.10 7.46 13.46
CA ARG A 7 -3.58 6.28 12.78
C ARG A 7 -2.06 6.15 12.99
N PRO A 8 -1.54 4.91 13.05
CA PRO A 8 -0.11 4.69 13.08
C PRO A 8 0.56 5.36 11.87
N ARG A 9 1.66 6.07 12.12
CA ARG A 9 2.47 6.71 11.10
C ARG A 9 3.72 5.88 10.88
N LEU A 10 3.63 4.93 9.96
CA LEU A 10 4.73 4.03 9.64
C LEU A 10 5.67 4.69 8.64
N THR A 11 6.97 4.49 8.82
CA THR A 11 8.02 4.84 7.85
C THR A 11 8.55 3.61 7.12
N THR A 12 8.32 2.40 7.64
CA THR A 12 8.69 1.11 7.04
C THR A 12 7.56 0.08 7.19
N ILE A 13 7.54 -0.92 6.31
CA ILE A 13 6.70 -2.13 6.42
C ILE A 13 7.64 -3.30 6.73
N ASP A 14 7.80 -3.65 8.00
CA ASP A 14 8.82 -4.60 8.44
C ASP A 14 8.44 -6.08 8.21
N ASP A 15 7.15 -6.38 8.01
CA ASP A 15 6.62 -7.74 7.75
C ASP A 15 5.70 -7.72 6.52
N PRO A 16 6.27 -7.64 5.30
CA PRO A 16 5.51 -7.72 4.06
C PRO A 16 4.95 -9.13 3.84
N ILE A 17 3.69 -9.23 3.45
CA ILE A 17 3.04 -10.49 3.04
C ILE A 17 2.93 -10.62 1.52
N ALA A 18 3.04 -9.51 0.80
CA ALA A 18 3.15 -9.47 -0.65
C ALA A 18 3.94 -8.23 -1.07
N GLU A 19 4.81 -8.40 -2.04
CA GLU A 19 5.56 -7.33 -2.67
C GLU A 19 5.67 -7.61 -4.17
N ASP A 20 5.46 -6.58 -4.99
CA ASP A 20 5.58 -6.67 -6.45
C ASP A 20 5.99 -5.30 -7.03
N HIS A 21 6.52 -5.33 -8.24
CA HIS A 21 6.81 -4.12 -9.04
C HIS A 21 5.93 -4.17 -10.28
N TRP A 22 5.12 -3.15 -10.49
CA TRP A 22 4.21 -3.08 -11.63
C TRP A 22 4.68 -2.01 -12.59
N SER A 23 4.95 -2.39 -13.84
CA SER A 23 5.09 -1.43 -14.93
C SER A 23 3.70 -0.97 -15.35
N HIS A 24 3.49 0.32 -15.58
CA HIS A 24 2.21 0.87 -15.99
C HIS A 24 2.39 2.18 -16.75
N THR A 25 1.38 2.56 -17.53
CA THR A 25 1.33 3.84 -18.23
C THR A 25 0.49 4.83 -17.42
N THR A 26 1.08 5.97 -17.06
CA THR A 26 0.39 7.06 -16.35
C THR A 26 -0.64 7.76 -17.23
N LYS A 27 -1.48 8.61 -16.64
CA LYS A 27 -2.48 9.40 -17.39
C LYS A 27 -1.84 10.39 -18.37
N GLU A 28 -0.60 10.78 -18.11
CA GLU A 28 0.23 11.65 -18.95
C GLU A 28 0.90 10.87 -20.10
N GLY A 29 0.77 9.54 -20.13
CA GLY A 29 1.32 8.67 -21.17
C GLY A 29 2.75 8.19 -20.90
N GLU A 30 3.30 8.45 -19.71
CA GLU A 30 4.64 7.99 -19.32
C GLU A 30 4.59 6.56 -18.79
N THR A 31 5.55 5.72 -19.17
CA THR A 31 5.71 4.40 -18.55
C THR A 31 6.53 4.52 -17.27
N LYS A 32 5.98 4.01 -16.16
CA LYS A 32 6.62 3.96 -14.85
C LYS A 32 6.60 2.54 -14.28
N VAL A 33 7.51 2.28 -13.36
CA VAL A 33 7.46 1.09 -12.50
C VAL A 33 7.21 1.56 -11.08
N SER A 34 6.10 1.11 -10.48
CA SER A 34 5.78 1.40 -9.07
C SER A 34 5.98 0.15 -8.23
N ARG A 35 6.71 0.30 -7.12
CA ARG A 35 6.77 -0.73 -6.07
C ARG A 35 5.48 -0.75 -5.25
N ILE A 36 4.94 -1.93 -5.03
CA ILE A 36 3.74 -2.18 -4.22
C ILE A 36 4.13 -3.12 -3.08
N VAL A 37 3.85 -2.71 -1.85
CA VAL A 37 4.14 -3.50 -0.65
C VAL A 37 2.89 -3.58 0.23
N VAL A 38 2.44 -4.80 0.50
CA VAL A 38 1.33 -5.10 1.41
C VAL A 38 1.91 -5.74 2.66
N GLY A 39 1.73 -5.08 3.80
CA GLY A 39 2.16 -5.57 5.12
C GLY A 39 1.16 -6.54 5.75
N ARG A 40 1.65 -7.37 6.68
CA ARG A 40 0.79 -8.21 7.52
C ARG A 40 -0.21 -7.33 8.30
N PRO A 41 -1.51 -7.63 8.29
CA PRO A 41 -2.47 -6.95 9.14
C PRO A 41 -2.09 -7.05 10.62
N GLN A 42 -2.18 -5.94 11.35
CA GLN A 42 -1.85 -5.83 12.76
C GLN A 42 -3.04 -5.28 13.56
N PRO A 43 -3.23 -5.68 14.83
CA PRO A 43 -4.17 -5.02 15.70
C PRO A 43 -3.73 -3.57 15.93
N LEU A 44 -4.68 -2.65 16.03
CA LEU A 44 -4.38 -1.26 16.38
C LEU A 44 -3.92 -1.19 17.85
N PRO A 45 -2.75 -0.57 18.16
CA PRO A 45 -2.30 -0.43 19.54
C PRO A 45 -3.35 0.32 20.38
N GLY A 46 -3.77 -0.29 21.49
CA GLY A 46 -4.78 0.27 22.39
C GLY A 46 -6.25 -0.03 22.03
N GLU A 47 -6.53 -0.57 20.84
CA GLU A 47 -7.89 -0.95 20.39
C GLU A 47 -7.91 -2.32 19.70
N ALA A 48 -7.04 -3.23 20.13
CA ALA A 48 -6.82 -4.53 19.49
C ALA A 48 -8.09 -5.42 19.41
N ASP A 49 -9.07 -5.18 20.29
CA ASP A 49 -10.37 -5.85 20.33
C ASP A 49 -11.37 -5.31 19.29
N ARG A 50 -11.09 -4.16 18.67
CA ARG A 50 -12.05 -3.41 17.83
C ARG A 50 -11.53 -3.01 16.47
N ALA A 51 -10.21 -2.82 16.34
CA ALA A 51 -9.62 -2.24 15.15
C ALA A 51 -8.32 -2.94 14.76
N TRP A 52 -8.19 -3.14 13.46
CA TRP A 52 -7.01 -3.67 12.80
C TRP A 52 -6.62 -2.73 11.67
N TYR A 53 -5.36 -2.78 11.27
CA TYR A 53 -4.90 -2.07 10.09
C TYR A 53 -3.98 -2.97 9.26
N CYS A 54 -3.98 -2.75 7.94
CA CYS A 54 -3.06 -3.35 7.00
C CYS A 54 -2.15 -2.24 6.44
N PRO A 55 -0.82 -2.30 6.68
CA PRO A 55 0.12 -1.39 6.04
C PRO A 55 0.12 -1.59 4.53
N LEU A 56 0.03 -0.50 3.78
CA LEU A 56 0.08 -0.53 2.32
C LEU A 56 0.95 0.62 1.82
N SER A 57 1.90 0.30 0.94
CA SER A 57 2.63 1.28 0.14
C SER A 57 2.40 0.99 -1.34
N ILE A 58 2.11 2.05 -2.10
CA ILE A 58 2.07 2.03 -3.57
C ILE A 58 2.84 3.28 -4.01
N GLU A 59 4.06 3.07 -4.51
CA GLU A 59 4.95 4.14 -4.97
C GLU A 59 4.27 5.01 -6.03
N ASP A 60 4.44 6.33 -5.92
CA ASP A 60 3.82 7.35 -6.77
C ASP A 60 2.28 7.41 -6.75
N TYR A 61 1.60 6.62 -5.90
CA TYR A 61 0.14 6.61 -5.81
C TYR A 61 -0.40 6.98 -4.42
N LEU A 62 0.25 6.50 -3.36
CA LEU A 62 -0.09 6.85 -1.97
C LEU A 62 1.01 7.74 -1.37
N PRO A 63 0.65 8.75 -0.55
CA PRO A 63 1.64 9.52 0.19
C PRO A 63 2.23 8.66 1.33
N GLY A 64 3.30 7.92 1.02
CA GLY A 64 3.97 7.03 1.97
C GLY A 64 3.20 5.76 2.30
N ILE A 65 3.40 5.22 3.51
CA ILE A 65 2.72 4.01 3.99
C ILE A 65 1.37 4.39 4.59
N LYS A 66 0.32 3.77 4.07
CA LYS A 66 -1.05 3.93 4.56
C LYS A 66 -1.41 2.76 5.47
N CYS A 67 -1.84 3.06 6.70
CA CYS A 67 -2.48 2.09 7.58
C CYS A 67 -3.96 1.98 7.23
N VAL A 68 -4.32 0.99 6.40
CA VAL A 68 -5.70 0.80 5.93
C VAL A 68 -6.50 0.05 6.98
N MET A 69 -7.53 0.70 7.54
CA MET A 69 -8.29 0.19 8.69
C MET A 69 -9.28 -0.91 8.30
N GLY A 70 -9.59 -1.77 9.27
CA GLY A 70 -10.71 -2.71 9.24
C GLY A 70 -11.08 -3.16 10.66
N VAL A 71 -12.18 -3.90 10.80
CA VAL A 71 -12.66 -4.43 12.09
C VAL A 71 -11.91 -5.70 12.52
N GLY A 72 -11.12 -6.28 11.63
CA GLY A 72 -10.35 -7.50 11.84
C GLY A 72 -9.25 -7.65 10.78
N PRO A 73 -8.39 -8.67 10.88
CA PRO A 73 -7.25 -8.83 9.97
C PRO A 73 -7.67 -9.03 8.52
N VAL A 74 -8.73 -9.82 8.28
CA VAL A 74 -9.25 -10.10 6.94
C VAL A 74 -9.86 -8.84 6.32
N ASP A 75 -10.66 -8.09 7.06
CA ASP A 75 -11.28 -6.85 6.58
C ASP A 75 -10.24 -5.77 6.26
N ALA A 76 -9.26 -5.55 7.14
CA ALA A 76 -8.18 -4.61 6.89
C ALA A 76 -7.38 -4.97 5.62
N LEU A 77 -7.11 -6.26 5.41
CA LEU A 77 -6.47 -6.74 4.18
C LEU A 77 -7.34 -6.51 2.94
N MET A 78 -8.63 -6.87 2.98
CA MET A 78 -9.55 -6.64 1.86
C MET A 78 -9.64 -5.16 1.49
N ASN A 79 -9.68 -4.27 2.49
CA ASN A 79 -9.69 -2.83 2.29
C ASN A 79 -8.37 -2.35 1.65
N ALA A 80 -7.22 -2.88 2.06
CA ALA A 80 -5.93 -2.59 1.44
C ALA A 80 -5.88 -3.08 -0.03
N MET A 81 -6.32 -4.31 -0.28
CA MET A 81 -6.35 -4.88 -1.62
C MET A 81 -7.34 -4.16 -2.54
N THR A 82 -8.39 -3.54 -1.99
CA THR A 82 -9.28 -2.67 -2.77
C THR A 82 -8.54 -1.46 -3.33
N LEU A 83 -7.58 -0.89 -2.60
CA LEU A 83 -6.74 0.21 -3.09
C LEU A 83 -5.74 -0.27 -4.16
N VAL A 84 -5.15 -1.46 -3.98
CA VAL A 84 -4.29 -2.08 -5.02
C VAL A 84 -5.09 -2.33 -6.30
N ARG A 85 -6.33 -2.80 -6.18
CA ARG A 85 -7.23 -3.01 -7.32
C ARG A 85 -7.59 -1.70 -8.02
N ARG A 86 -7.86 -0.63 -7.27
CA ARG A 86 -8.09 0.70 -7.86
C ARG A 86 -6.87 1.22 -8.60
N PHE A 87 -5.67 1.06 -8.02
CA PHE A 87 -4.43 1.40 -8.70
C PHE A 87 -4.30 0.66 -10.04
N PHE A 88 -4.58 -0.65 -10.07
CA PHE A 88 -4.61 -1.44 -11.31
C PHE A 88 -5.60 -0.87 -12.34
N GLU A 89 -6.82 -0.56 -11.91
CA GLU A 89 -7.91 -0.11 -12.80
C GLU A 89 -7.71 1.32 -13.32
N GLU A 90 -6.98 2.17 -12.59
CA GLU A 90 -6.75 3.57 -12.95
C GLU A 90 -5.57 3.77 -13.91
N HIS A 91 -4.75 2.73 -14.14
CA HIS A 91 -3.58 2.78 -15.01
C HIS A 91 -3.71 1.81 -16.19
N ALA A 92 -3.10 2.18 -17.33
CA ALA A 92 -3.09 1.35 -18.53
C ALA A 92 -1.84 0.44 -18.58
N ASP A 93 -1.92 -0.62 -19.38
CA ASP A 93 -0.80 -1.53 -19.70
C ASP A 93 -0.09 -2.12 -18.47
N VAL A 94 -0.83 -2.31 -17.38
CA VAL A 94 -0.27 -2.80 -16.12
C VAL A 94 0.34 -4.19 -16.30
N THR A 95 1.64 -4.28 -16.12
CA THR A 95 2.43 -5.51 -16.22
C THR A 95 3.06 -5.83 -14.86
N PRO A 96 2.55 -6.84 -14.14
CA PRO A 96 3.13 -7.30 -12.87
C PRO A 96 4.54 -7.86 -13.04
N ARG A 97 5.29 -7.96 -11.93
CA ARG A 97 6.65 -8.50 -11.89
C ARG A 97 7.61 -7.79 -12.86
N ALA A 98 7.40 -6.49 -13.05
CA ALA A 98 8.38 -5.65 -13.72
C ALA A 98 9.70 -5.75 -12.94
N GLY A 99 10.83 -5.76 -13.65
CA GLY A 99 12.13 -5.68 -12.99
C GLY A 99 12.23 -4.39 -12.18
N VAL A 100 13.02 -4.40 -11.10
CA VAL A 100 13.43 -3.17 -10.42
C VAL A 100 14.17 -2.31 -11.45
N PRO A 101 13.78 -1.04 -11.69
CA PRO A 101 14.52 -0.15 -12.57
C PRO A 101 15.99 -0.10 -12.10
N PRO A 102 16.98 -0.10 -13.02
CA PRO A 102 18.39 -0.29 -12.67
C PRO A 102 19.05 0.80 -11.79
N ASN A 103 18.30 1.76 -11.23
CA ASN A 103 18.81 2.82 -10.36
C ASN A 103 17.89 3.05 -9.15
N GLN A 104 17.97 2.21 -8.11
CA GLN A 104 17.52 2.56 -6.75
C GLN A 104 18.40 1.92 -5.64
N ASP A 105 19.69 1.74 -5.91
CA ASP A 105 20.70 1.58 -4.84
C ASP A 105 21.58 2.84 -4.85
N SER A 106 21.32 3.78 -3.96
CA SER A 106 22.22 4.90 -3.61
C SER A 106 22.03 5.27 -2.15
#